data_AF-A0A0K1PMN3-F1
#
_entry.id   AF-A0A0K1PMN3-F1
#
_cell.length_a   1.000
_cell.length_b   1.000
_cell.length_c   1.000
_cell.angle_alpha   90.00
_cell.angle_beta   90.00
_cell.angle_gamma   90.00
#
_symmetry.space_group_name_H-M   'P 1'
#
loop_
_entity.id
_entity.type
_entity.pdbx_description
1 polymer ?
#
loop_
_entity_poly.entity_id
_entity_poly.type
_entity_poly.pdbx_seq_one_letter_code
_entity_poly.pdbx_strand_id
1 'polypeptide(L)'
;MDAMRISLAGLDARMLALDLEQPEQPDAPDPSRVRRALVRAAEGLAGTLVREGGTLRLEEVRAAALLLDAAHLALGTVLVEAGEGTRLANVEMSLEQRPGHFALDLRSPSVELRGFALGIGELELRGTIRVHGFRLSIGDEASQVSGDIVEIESFELRTGNVALSVELLAGTRIAIGWGKPGFRLGAESIKASALRFDAGKTRIRAHGFVADDVAFASGGLTLAHASVASAEVTADLFSEVGAAPASRRSERPRASQVPRTPWVSWTTLDRVAGNVDVDVDVDLTVPILGHRKATHRLRVPVELGTIDYRALESDLATLENSLLDFSVRDRALVLERGIPLLPTRGRGKPIVIWDLSPADVALAERNRVRLAVLPSARLAREQEEPEEPRESGKRSFGLEHLGLLSIDVRLSVAQVESTVARNARDAKVSIERIDSLVVQGNVFHDPAGEGRPGSVLGEASNVALSPSFSLGQRVVAIGRLVLLHVTSFEVAFAGLKPTAVRVNLEGASLDRVTTTLSPARGPNDAPSSDVPSRIASSRA
;
A
#
# COMPACT_ATOMS: atom_id res chain seq x y z
N MET A 1 -57.16 -25.14 12.75
CA MET A 1 -57.04 -23.69 12.97
C MET A 1 -57.35 -23.05 11.64
N ASP A 2 -58.39 -22.21 11.59
CA ASP A 2 -58.83 -21.58 10.35
C ASP A 2 -57.77 -20.57 9.86
N ALA A 3 -57.60 -20.51 8.54
CA ALA A 3 -56.70 -19.55 7.91
C ALA A 3 -57.24 -18.13 8.08
N MET A 4 -56.44 -17.24 8.66
CA MET A 4 -56.78 -15.82 8.76
C MET A 4 -56.30 -15.10 7.52
N ARG A 5 -57.19 -14.36 6.85
CA ARG A 5 -56.88 -13.55 5.67
C ARG A 5 -57.33 -12.10 5.90
N ILE A 6 -56.38 -11.17 5.87
CA ILE A 6 -56.63 -9.73 6.05
C ILE A 6 -56.24 -9.01 4.77
N SER A 7 -57.16 -8.23 4.21
CA SER A 7 -56.84 -7.32 3.11
C SER A 7 -56.14 -6.08 3.66
N LEU A 8 -55.05 -5.66 3.02
CA LEU A 8 -54.34 -4.44 3.39
C LEU A 8 -54.94 -3.18 2.76
N ALA A 9 -55.89 -3.33 1.84
CA ALA A 9 -56.52 -2.21 1.14
C ALA A 9 -57.32 -1.34 2.13
N GLY A 10 -56.99 -0.05 2.19
CA GLY A 10 -57.69 0.93 3.04
C GLY A 10 -57.33 0.90 4.53
N LEU A 11 -56.33 0.10 4.92
CA LEU A 11 -55.78 0.15 6.28
C LEU A 11 -55.01 1.47 6.50
N ASP A 12 -55.30 2.15 7.62
CA ASP A 12 -54.44 3.24 8.08
C ASP A 12 -53.12 2.62 8.60
N ALA A 13 -52.04 2.83 7.83
CA ALA A 13 -50.73 2.28 8.16
C ALA A 13 -49.99 3.09 9.23
N ARG A 14 -50.61 4.14 9.81
CA ARG A 14 -50.02 4.89 10.92
C ARG A 14 -49.77 3.95 12.11
N MET A 15 -48.52 3.89 12.56
CA MET A 15 -48.05 3.00 13.64
C MET A 15 -48.02 1.51 13.29
N LEU A 16 -48.04 1.15 12.00
CA LEU A 16 -47.83 -0.24 11.61
C LEU A 16 -46.38 -0.62 11.91
N ALA A 17 -46.19 -1.46 12.93
CA ALA A 17 -44.91 -2.07 13.23
C ALA A 17 -44.83 -3.44 12.56
N LEU A 18 -43.84 -3.62 11.70
CA LEU A 18 -43.49 -4.93 11.18
C LEU A 18 -42.39 -5.49 12.08
N ASP A 19 -42.80 -6.24 13.10
CA ASP A 19 -41.89 -7.01 13.95
C ASP A 19 -41.64 -8.37 13.28
N LEU A 20 -40.45 -8.52 12.70
CA LEU A 20 -39.99 -9.75 12.05
C LEU A 20 -39.25 -10.59 13.09
N GLU A 21 -39.97 -11.02 14.14
CA GLU A 21 -39.38 -11.78 15.24
C GLU A 21 -38.79 -13.12 14.76
N GLN A 22 -37.61 -13.46 15.29
CA GLN A 22 -37.17 -14.85 15.35
C GLN A 22 -37.96 -15.52 16.49
N PRO A 23 -38.70 -16.62 16.24
CA PRO A 23 -39.42 -17.31 17.30
C PRO A 23 -38.45 -17.78 18.38
N GLU A 24 -38.65 -17.21 19.57
CA GLU A 24 -38.24 -17.62 20.92
C GLU A 24 -37.09 -18.64 21.02
N GLN A 25 -35.89 -18.12 21.28
CA GLN A 25 -34.94 -18.82 22.15
C GLN A 25 -35.09 -18.16 23.54
N PRO A 26 -35.71 -18.84 24.53
CA PRO A 26 -36.20 -18.20 25.76
C PRO A 26 -35.15 -17.51 26.65
N ASP A 27 -33.86 -17.76 26.43
CA ASP A 27 -32.80 -17.41 27.39
C ASP A 27 -31.80 -16.33 26.93
N ALA A 28 -32.07 -15.58 25.85
CA ALA A 28 -31.31 -14.35 25.57
C ALA A 28 -32.07 -13.36 24.69
N PRO A 29 -32.69 -12.30 25.24
CA PRO A 29 -32.99 -11.12 24.46
C PRO A 29 -31.67 -10.37 24.27
N ASP A 30 -30.86 -10.80 23.30
CA ASP A 30 -29.87 -9.89 22.75
C ASP A 30 -30.65 -8.90 21.85
N PRO A 31 -30.78 -7.62 22.24
CA PRO A 31 -31.46 -6.61 21.42
C PRO A 31 -30.85 -6.50 20.01
N SER A 32 -29.65 -7.03 19.78
CA SER A 32 -29.01 -7.12 18.46
C SER A 32 -29.73 -8.03 17.44
N ARG A 33 -30.76 -8.79 17.83
CA ARG A 33 -31.50 -9.70 16.93
C ARG A 33 -32.86 -9.18 16.45
N VAL A 34 -33.27 -7.99 16.89
CA VAL A 34 -34.58 -7.46 16.51
C VAL A 34 -34.55 -7.03 15.04
N ARG A 35 -35.54 -7.48 14.27
CA ARG A 35 -35.82 -6.99 12.92
C ARG A 35 -37.13 -6.23 12.99
N ARG A 36 -37.07 -4.91 12.97
CA ARG A 36 -38.21 -4.05 13.18
C ARG A 36 -38.22 -2.92 12.16
N ALA A 37 -39.36 -2.72 11.51
CA ALA A 37 -39.63 -1.54 10.71
C ALA A 37 -40.88 -0.84 11.25
N LEU A 38 -40.74 0.44 11.59
CA LEU A 38 -41.84 1.29 12.06
C LEU A 38 -42.32 2.14 10.89
N VAL A 39 -43.52 1.82 10.40
CA VAL A 39 -44.17 2.57 9.33
C VAL A 39 -44.92 3.74 9.94
N ARG A 40 -44.51 4.94 9.53
CA ARG A 40 -45.18 6.20 9.89
C ARG A 40 -46.45 6.39 9.07
N ALA A 41 -46.34 6.12 7.77
CA ALA A 41 -47.43 6.26 6.81
C ALA A 41 -47.19 5.39 5.58
N ALA A 42 -48.29 4.95 4.97
CA ALA A 42 -48.29 4.28 3.67
C ALA A 42 -49.35 4.94 2.78
N GLU A 43 -49.00 5.21 1.53
CA GLU A 43 -49.91 5.73 0.52
C GLU A 43 -50.29 4.61 -0.45
N GLY A 44 -51.60 4.39 -0.63
CA GLY A 44 -52.11 3.38 -1.56
C GLY A 44 -51.71 1.95 -1.20
N LEU A 45 -51.63 1.63 0.10
CA LEU A 45 -51.30 0.29 0.57
C LEU A 45 -52.37 -0.71 0.11
N ALA A 46 -51.93 -1.78 -0.55
CA ALA A 46 -52.74 -2.90 -0.99
C ALA A 46 -51.97 -4.22 -0.81
N GLY A 47 -52.67 -5.34 -0.85
CA GLY A 47 -52.11 -6.68 -0.68
C GLY A 47 -52.94 -7.54 0.27
N THR A 48 -52.42 -8.73 0.57
CA THR A 48 -53.08 -9.68 1.47
C THR A 48 -52.10 -10.20 2.51
N LEU A 49 -52.49 -10.17 3.78
CA LEU A 49 -51.85 -10.92 4.85
C LEU A 49 -52.60 -12.24 5.06
N VAL A 50 -51.89 -13.36 4.96
CA VAL A 50 -52.39 -14.70 5.23
C VAL A 50 -51.64 -15.29 6.42
N ARG A 51 -52.37 -15.80 7.41
CA ARG A 51 -51.80 -16.56 8.52
C ARG A 51 -52.48 -17.93 8.62
N GLU A 52 -51.73 -18.99 8.34
CA GLU A 52 -52.23 -20.36 8.32
C GLU A 52 -51.15 -21.32 8.83
N GLY A 53 -51.51 -22.20 9.77
CA GLY A 53 -50.59 -23.26 10.23
C GLY A 53 -49.24 -22.77 10.76
N GLY A 54 -49.20 -21.61 11.42
CA GLY A 54 -47.95 -20.99 11.89
C GLY A 54 -47.10 -20.33 10.79
N THR A 55 -47.58 -20.33 9.55
CA THR A 55 -47.01 -19.60 8.42
C THR A 55 -47.68 -18.23 8.32
N LEU A 56 -46.88 -17.18 8.13
CA LEU A 56 -47.29 -15.82 7.82
C LEU A 56 -46.85 -15.52 6.38
N ARG A 57 -47.77 -15.07 5.53
CA ARG A 57 -47.46 -14.65 4.15
C ARG A 57 -48.02 -13.26 3.91
N LEU A 58 -47.20 -12.39 3.34
CA LEU A 58 -47.63 -11.15 2.71
C LEU A 58 -47.54 -11.34 1.20
N GLU A 59 -48.69 -11.32 0.54
CA GLU A 59 -48.83 -11.56 -0.89
C GLU A 59 -49.24 -10.26 -1.59
N GLU A 60 -48.56 -9.98 -2.71
CA GLU A 60 -48.84 -8.84 -3.61
C GLU A 60 -48.91 -7.49 -2.88
N VAL A 61 -48.04 -7.26 -1.89
CA VAL A 61 -48.05 -5.99 -1.17
C VAL A 61 -47.54 -4.90 -2.09
N ARG A 62 -48.35 -3.86 -2.27
CA ARG A 62 -48.00 -2.69 -3.07
C ARG A 62 -48.31 -1.41 -2.30
N ALA A 63 -47.46 -0.39 -2.46
CA ALA A 63 -47.71 0.94 -1.95
C ALA A 63 -47.08 1.99 -2.87
N ALA A 64 -47.78 3.09 -3.13
CA ALA A 64 -47.23 4.22 -3.89
C ALA A 64 -46.06 4.89 -3.13
N ALA A 65 -46.17 4.97 -1.81
CA ALA A 65 -45.09 5.40 -0.94
C ALA A 65 -45.18 4.73 0.43
N LEU A 66 -44.02 4.41 1.01
CA LEU A 66 -43.86 4.06 2.42
C LEU A 66 -42.93 5.08 3.07
N LEU A 67 -43.37 5.62 4.22
CA LEU A 67 -42.58 6.49 5.07
C LEU A 67 -42.29 5.78 6.38
N LEU A 68 -41.02 5.67 6.75
CA LEU A 68 -40.59 5.00 7.97
C LEU A 68 -40.13 6.02 9.02
N ASP A 69 -40.48 5.74 10.28
CA ASP A 69 -39.90 6.45 11.43
C ASP A 69 -38.55 5.84 11.80
N ALA A 70 -38.43 4.52 11.70
CA ALA A 70 -37.17 3.81 11.86
C ALA A 70 -37.24 2.44 11.18
N ALA A 71 -36.10 1.96 10.72
CA ALA A 71 -35.89 0.55 10.39
C ALA A 71 -34.61 0.08 11.08
N HIS A 72 -34.68 -1.07 11.73
CA HIS A 72 -33.55 -1.75 12.34
C HIS A 72 -33.62 -3.21 11.93
N LEU A 73 -32.74 -3.65 11.04
CA LEU A 73 -32.73 -4.98 10.46
C LEU A 73 -31.44 -5.70 10.84
N ALA A 74 -31.54 -6.61 11.81
CA ALA A 74 -30.48 -7.54 12.16
C ALA A 74 -30.48 -8.77 11.24
N LEU A 75 -29.49 -8.84 10.34
CA LEU A 75 -29.37 -9.84 9.27
C LEU A 75 -28.10 -10.67 9.43
N GLY A 76 -28.01 -11.40 10.55
CA GLY A 76 -26.84 -12.20 10.89
C GLY A 76 -25.71 -11.31 11.41
N THR A 77 -24.60 -11.23 10.67
CA THR A 77 -23.48 -10.32 10.99
C THR A 77 -23.65 -8.93 10.40
N VAL A 78 -24.73 -8.69 9.66
CA VAL A 78 -25.06 -7.42 9.01
C VAL A 78 -26.17 -6.73 9.80
N LEU A 79 -25.92 -5.51 10.24
CA LEU A 79 -26.91 -4.64 10.86
C LEU A 79 -27.24 -3.48 9.91
N VAL A 80 -28.51 -3.28 9.59
CA VAL A 80 -28.97 -2.14 8.78
C VAL A 80 -29.90 -1.27 9.60
N GLU A 81 -29.60 0.01 9.69
CA GLU A 81 -30.42 1.01 10.35
C GLU A 81 -30.79 2.12 9.36
N ALA A 82 -32.04 2.57 9.44
CA ALA A 82 -32.51 3.76 8.75
C ALA A 82 -33.34 4.57 9.73
N GLY A 83 -33.10 5.87 9.79
CA GLY A 83 -33.77 6.80 10.68
C GLY A 83 -35.05 7.40 10.11
N GLU A 84 -35.58 8.39 10.83
CA GLU A 84 -36.82 9.08 10.51
C GLU A 84 -36.75 9.76 9.14
N GLY A 85 -37.85 9.64 8.39
CA GLY A 85 -37.99 10.27 7.07
C GLY A 85 -37.44 9.41 5.94
N THR A 86 -37.08 8.15 6.22
CA THR A 86 -36.79 7.17 5.19
C THR A 86 -38.03 6.95 4.31
N ARG A 87 -37.84 7.02 2.99
CA ARG A 87 -38.92 6.94 2.00
C ARG A 87 -38.63 5.86 0.96
N LEU A 88 -39.63 5.02 0.70
CA LEU A 88 -39.62 4.08 -0.41
C LEU A 88 -40.78 4.41 -1.34
N ALA A 89 -40.53 4.52 -2.63
CA ALA A 89 -41.55 4.82 -3.64
C ALA A 89 -41.93 3.56 -4.43
N ASN A 90 -43.20 3.43 -4.82
CA ASN A 90 -43.73 2.32 -5.63
C ASN A 90 -43.23 0.96 -5.15
N VAL A 91 -43.47 0.69 -3.86
CA VAL A 91 -43.02 -0.51 -3.19
C VAL A 91 -43.79 -1.71 -3.70
N GLU A 92 -43.07 -2.77 -4.03
CA GLU A 92 -43.60 -4.12 -4.22
C GLU A 92 -42.92 -5.05 -3.24
N MET A 93 -43.68 -5.82 -2.46
CA MET A 93 -43.14 -6.68 -1.43
C MET A 93 -43.87 -8.02 -1.34
N SER A 94 -43.11 -9.09 -1.12
CA SER A 94 -43.60 -10.39 -0.70
C SER A 94 -42.81 -10.89 0.50
N LEU A 95 -43.51 -11.41 1.52
CA LEU A 95 -42.92 -12.01 2.72
C LEU A 95 -43.49 -13.42 2.90
N GLU A 96 -42.64 -14.37 3.22
CA GLU A 96 -43.03 -15.68 3.75
C GLU A 96 -42.21 -15.99 5.00
N GLN A 97 -42.91 -16.28 6.09
CA GLN A 97 -42.30 -16.65 7.37
C GLN A 97 -43.00 -17.88 7.90
N ARG A 98 -42.24 -18.93 8.20
CA ARG A 98 -42.72 -20.16 8.85
C ARG A 98 -41.60 -20.73 9.73
N PRO A 99 -41.86 -21.71 10.61
CA PRO A 99 -40.82 -22.28 11.45
C PRO A 99 -39.59 -22.72 10.63
N GLY A 100 -38.45 -22.10 10.91
CA GLY A 100 -37.17 -22.41 10.24
C GLY A 100 -36.99 -21.82 8.83
N HIS A 101 -37.91 -21.00 8.33
CA HIS A 101 -37.82 -20.40 7.00
C HIS A 101 -38.25 -18.92 7.01
N PHE A 102 -37.46 -18.09 6.35
CA PHE A 102 -37.75 -16.67 6.19
C PHE A 102 -37.34 -16.20 4.80
N ALA A 103 -38.31 -15.68 4.04
CA ALA A 103 -38.09 -15.09 2.73
C ALA A 103 -38.75 -13.72 2.62
N LEU A 104 -38.00 -12.72 2.14
CA LEU A 104 -38.49 -11.37 1.83
C LEU A 104 -37.94 -10.96 0.47
N ASP A 105 -38.81 -10.59 -0.48
CA ASP A 105 -38.41 -9.85 -1.70
C ASP A 105 -39.10 -8.49 -1.63
N LEU A 106 -38.32 -7.42 -1.65
CA LEU A 106 -38.75 -6.03 -1.59
C LEU A 106 -38.12 -5.29 -2.77
N ARG A 107 -38.94 -4.63 -3.58
CA ARG A 107 -38.51 -3.84 -4.72
C ARG A 107 -39.06 -2.43 -4.62
N SER A 108 -38.25 -1.48 -5.01
CA SER A 108 -38.65 -0.08 -5.08
C SER A 108 -37.81 0.63 -6.14
N PRO A 109 -38.43 1.32 -7.11
CA PRO A 109 -37.70 2.11 -8.10
C PRO A 109 -36.84 3.22 -7.49
N SER A 110 -37.22 3.73 -6.31
CA SER A 110 -36.50 4.81 -5.63
C SER A 110 -36.64 4.70 -4.11
N VAL A 111 -35.50 4.67 -3.43
CA VAL A 111 -35.39 4.66 -1.97
C VAL A 111 -34.50 5.81 -1.52
N GLU A 112 -34.95 6.55 -0.51
CA GLU A 112 -34.16 7.55 0.21
C GLU A 112 -34.05 7.10 1.67
N LEU A 113 -32.85 6.69 2.08
CA LEU A 113 -32.54 6.29 3.46
C LEU A 113 -31.86 7.47 4.17
N ARG A 114 -32.49 7.97 5.23
CA ARG A 114 -31.94 9.06 6.06
C ARG A 114 -31.37 8.50 7.35
N GLY A 115 -30.25 9.07 7.81
CA GLY A 115 -29.57 8.54 8.99
C GLY A 115 -29.22 7.06 8.84
N PHE A 116 -28.82 6.65 7.63
CA PHE A 116 -28.50 5.27 7.34
C PHE A 116 -27.24 4.87 8.10
N ALA A 117 -27.28 3.70 8.72
CA ALA A 117 -26.10 3.03 9.24
C ALA A 117 -26.07 1.57 8.81
N LEU A 118 -24.91 1.08 8.41
CA LEU A 118 -24.66 -0.32 8.10
C LEU A 118 -23.46 -0.80 8.91
N GLY A 119 -23.68 -1.78 9.78
CA GLY A 119 -22.66 -2.44 10.58
C GLY A 119 -22.37 -3.85 10.05
N ILE A 120 -21.10 -4.18 9.81
CA ILE A 120 -20.65 -5.53 9.41
C ILE A 120 -19.38 -5.89 10.18
N GLY A 121 -19.52 -6.55 11.34
CA GLY A 121 -18.39 -6.79 12.24
C GLY A 121 -17.82 -5.46 12.78
N GLU A 122 -16.55 -5.17 12.49
CA GLU A 122 -15.90 -3.89 12.84
C GLU A 122 -16.12 -2.78 11.79
N LEU A 123 -16.75 -3.12 10.66
CA LEU A 123 -17.03 -2.17 9.60
C LEU A 123 -18.30 -1.40 9.93
N GLU A 124 -18.20 -0.08 9.98
CA GLU A 124 -19.35 0.82 10.14
C GLU A 124 -19.41 1.78 8.95
N LEU A 125 -20.58 1.89 8.33
CA LEU A 125 -20.89 2.81 7.25
C LEU A 125 -22.04 3.70 7.69
N ARG A 126 -21.91 5.03 7.52
CA ARG A 126 -22.98 6.00 7.80
C ARG A 126 -23.19 6.96 6.63
N GLY A 127 -24.41 7.49 6.47
CA GLY A 127 -24.70 8.54 5.48
C GLY A 127 -26.19 8.74 5.18
N THR A 128 -26.46 9.56 4.16
CA THR A 128 -27.78 9.62 3.50
C THR A 128 -27.65 8.91 2.16
N ILE A 129 -28.53 7.94 1.91
CA ILE A 129 -28.44 7.11 0.69
C ILE A 129 -29.66 7.34 -0.19
N ARG A 130 -29.43 7.60 -1.47
CA ARG A 130 -30.45 7.50 -2.51
C ARG A 130 -30.14 6.29 -3.39
N VAL A 131 -31.13 5.43 -3.58
CA VAL A 131 -31.00 4.24 -4.43
C VAL A 131 -32.08 4.27 -5.49
N HIS A 132 -31.68 4.12 -6.75
CA HIS A 132 -32.57 3.82 -7.86
C HIS A 132 -32.50 2.35 -8.22
N GLY A 133 -33.64 1.75 -8.57
CA GLY A 133 -33.72 0.31 -8.86
C GLY A 133 -33.39 -0.56 -7.64
N PHE A 134 -33.87 -0.15 -6.46
CA PHE A 134 -33.62 -0.87 -5.21
C PHE A 134 -34.28 -2.24 -5.22
N ARG A 135 -33.53 -3.25 -4.78
CA ARG A 135 -34.04 -4.58 -4.47
C ARG A 135 -33.38 -5.13 -3.22
N LEU A 136 -34.18 -5.69 -2.32
CA LEU A 136 -33.75 -6.45 -1.16
C LEU A 136 -34.37 -7.84 -1.26
N SER A 137 -33.52 -8.86 -1.29
CA SER A 137 -33.90 -10.27 -1.27
C SER A 137 -33.27 -10.91 -0.04
N ILE A 138 -34.07 -11.36 0.91
CA ILE A 138 -33.63 -12.13 2.07
C ILE A 138 -34.14 -13.55 1.90
N GLY A 139 -33.26 -14.53 2.07
CA GLY A 139 -33.61 -15.95 2.04
C GLY A 139 -32.72 -16.74 3.01
N ASP A 140 -33.02 -18.04 3.16
CA ASP A 140 -32.38 -18.89 4.16
C ASP A 140 -30.86 -19.07 3.95
N GLU A 141 -30.42 -19.14 2.69
CA GLU A 141 -29.03 -19.42 2.37
C GLU A 141 -28.23 -18.18 1.97
N ALA A 142 -28.89 -17.26 1.29
CA ALA A 142 -28.28 -16.07 0.73
C ALA A 142 -29.27 -14.92 0.81
N SER A 143 -28.73 -13.76 1.13
CA SER A 143 -29.46 -12.50 1.14
C SER A 143 -28.65 -11.47 0.38
N GLN A 144 -29.33 -10.52 -0.25
CA GLN A 144 -28.74 -9.53 -1.12
C GLN A 144 -29.54 -8.25 -1.08
N VAL A 145 -28.85 -7.11 -1.08
CA VAL A 145 -29.39 -5.80 -1.43
C VAL A 145 -28.69 -5.31 -2.69
N SER A 146 -29.43 -4.70 -3.60
CA SER A 146 -28.86 -4.12 -4.83
C SER A 146 -29.56 -2.84 -5.24
N GLY A 147 -28.85 -2.03 -6.03
CA GLY A 147 -29.35 -0.81 -6.65
C GLY A 147 -28.64 -0.55 -7.97
N ASP A 148 -29.38 -0.06 -8.96
CA ASP A 148 -28.84 0.30 -10.27
C ASP A 148 -28.00 1.57 -10.20
N ILE A 149 -28.44 2.55 -9.41
CA ILE A 149 -27.70 3.78 -9.11
C ILE A 149 -27.80 4.02 -7.61
N VAL A 150 -26.66 4.18 -6.95
CA VAL A 150 -26.58 4.45 -5.51
C VAL A 150 -25.77 5.72 -5.31
N GLU A 151 -26.35 6.68 -4.62
CA GLU A 151 -25.68 7.90 -4.19
C GLU A 151 -25.64 7.92 -2.66
N ILE A 152 -24.45 8.13 -2.11
CA ILE A 152 -24.24 8.24 -0.66
C ILE A 152 -23.61 9.61 -0.38
N GLU A 153 -24.32 10.42 0.40
CA GLU A 153 -23.81 11.68 0.93
C GLU A 153 -23.15 11.43 2.29
N SER A 154 -21.98 12.04 2.51
CA SER A 154 -21.19 11.95 3.74
C SER A 154 -20.88 10.51 4.16
N PHE A 155 -20.34 9.73 3.22
CA PHE A 155 -19.89 8.36 3.47
C PHE A 155 -18.68 8.37 4.42
N GLU A 156 -18.78 7.62 5.51
CA GLU A 156 -17.67 7.34 6.40
C GLU A 156 -17.58 5.83 6.66
N LEU A 157 -16.38 5.28 6.50
CA LEU A 157 -16.03 3.90 6.73
C LEU A 157 -14.89 3.85 7.74
N ARG A 158 -15.06 3.10 8.84
CA ARG A 158 -14.00 2.90 9.84
C ARG A 158 -13.74 1.41 10.06
N THR A 159 -12.47 1.05 10.20
CA THR A 159 -12.03 -0.30 10.61
C THR A 159 -10.65 -0.22 11.29
N GLY A 160 -10.59 -0.52 12.58
CA GLY A 160 -9.36 -0.39 13.37
C GLY A 160 -8.74 1.02 13.28
N ASN A 161 -7.51 1.11 12.76
CA ASN A 161 -6.77 2.35 12.54
C ASN A 161 -6.91 2.92 11.11
N VAL A 162 -7.88 2.41 10.34
CA VAL A 162 -8.20 2.84 8.99
C VAL A 162 -9.52 3.59 8.99
N ALA A 163 -9.52 4.78 8.40
CA ALA A 163 -10.71 5.58 8.16
C ALA A 163 -10.74 6.02 6.70
N LEU A 164 -11.88 5.84 6.05
CA LEU A 164 -12.17 6.30 4.70
C LEU A 164 -13.39 7.22 4.77
N SER A 165 -13.25 8.44 4.27
CA SER A 165 -14.33 9.41 4.20
C SER A 165 -14.49 9.90 2.78
N VAL A 166 -15.73 9.96 2.31
CA VAL A 166 -16.10 10.40 0.97
C VAL A 166 -17.30 11.34 1.10
N GLU A 167 -17.20 12.53 0.51
CA GLU A 167 -18.27 13.52 0.58
C GLU A 167 -19.49 13.08 -0.22
N LEU A 168 -19.26 12.62 -1.45
CA LEU A 168 -20.27 12.07 -2.33
C LEU A 168 -19.72 10.84 -3.03
N LEU A 169 -20.34 9.70 -2.78
CA LEU A 169 -20.05 8.43 -3.45
C LEU A 169 -21.22 8.10 -4.37
N ALA A 170 -20.96 7.95 -5.66
CA ALA A 170 -21.93 7.46 -6.63
C ALA A 170 -21.48 6.11 -7.16
N GLY A 171 -22.35 5.12 -7.24
CA GLY A 171 -22.03 3.85 -7.86
C GLY A 171 -23.15 3.29 -8.71
N THR A 172 -22.76 2.49 -9.69
CA THR A 172 -23.65 1.86 -10.66
C THR A 172 -23.67 0.36 -10.45
N ARG A 173 -24.88 -0.23 -10.49
CA ARG A 173 -25.13 -1.67 -10.31
C ARG A 173 -24.43 -2.22 -9.06
N ILE A 174 -24.66 -1.57 -7.92
CA ILE A 174 -24.14 -2.03 -6.63
C ILE A 174 -24.96 -3.23 -6.15
N ALA A 175 -24.27 -4.27 -5.70
CA ALA A 175 -24.85 -5.42 -5.03
C ALA A 175 -24.04 -5.78 -3.79
N ILE A 176 -24.71 -5.94 -2.65
CA ILE A 176 -24.13 -6.42 -1.40
C ILE A 176 -24.86 -7.70 -1.02
N GLY A 177 -24.11 -8.79 -0.87
CA GLY A 177 -24.64 -10.12 -0.53
C GLY A 177 -24.04 -10.68 0.75
N TRP A 178 -24.82 -11.46 1.49
CA TRP A 178 -24.40 -12.17 2.70
C TRP A 178 -25.13 -13.51 2.85
N GLY A 179 -24.70 -14.36 3.78
CA GLY A 179 -25.25 -15.70 4.03
C GLY A 179 -24.18 -16.80 3.95
N LYS A 180 -24.59 -18.03 3.58
CA LYS A 180 -23.69 -19.18 3.39
C LYS A 180 -22.49 -18.88 2.47
N PRO A 181 -22.63 -18.11 1.38
CA PRO A 181 -21.51 -17.81 0.49
C PRO A 181 -20.53 -16.75 1.06
N GLY A 182 -20.77 -16.25 2.27
CA GLY A 182 -20.00 -15.17 2.90
C GLY A 182 -20.44 -13.77 2.46
N PHE A 183 -19.80 -12.75 3.03
CA PHE A 183 -20.00 -11.36 2.63
C PHE A 183 -19.39 -11.09 1.25
N ARG A 184 -20.14 -10.40 0.40
CA ARG A 184 -19.76 -10.00 -0.96
C ARG A 184 -20.23 -8.57 -1.23
N LEU A 185 -19.41 -7.80 -1.90
CA LEU A 185 -19.79 -6.50 -2.46
C LEU A 185 -19.34 -6.47 -3.92
N GLY A 186 -20.19 -5.94 -4.79
CA GLY A 186 -19.91 -5.76 -6.20
C GLY A 186 -20.45 -4.42 -6.68
N ALA A 187 -19.74 -3.76 -7.58
CA ALA A 187 -20.22 -2.59 -8.31
C ALA A 187 -19.58 -2.56 -9.70
N GLU A 188 -20.34 -2.15 -10.71
CA GLU A 188 -19.78 -1.95 -12.06
C GLU A 188 -18.86 -0.74 -12.09
N SER A 189 -19.28 0.35 -11.45
CA SER A 189 -18.47 1.57 -11.36
C SER A 189 -18.76 2.29 -10.05
N ILE A 190 -17.73 2.88 -9.46
CA ILE A 190 -17.78 3.72 -8.26
C ILE A 190 -17.07 5.02 -8.57
N LYS A 191 -17.68 6.15 -8.22
CA LYS A 191 -17.16 7.49 -8.40
C LYS A 191 -17.20 8.24 -7.08
N ALA A 192 -16.14 8.94 -6.75
CA ALA A 192 -16.06 9.83 -5.60
C ALA A 192 -15.46 11.17 -5.99
N SER A 193 -16.14 12.26 -5.64
CA SER A 193 -15.65 13.63 -5.91
C SER A 193 -14.38 13.94 -5.12
N ALA A 194 -14.42 13.61 -3.82
CA ALA A 194 -13.32 13.74 -2.88
C ALA A 194 -13.28 12.53 -1.97
N LEU A 195 -12.09 11.96 -1.81
CA LEU A 195 -11.82 10.80 -0.97
C LEU A 195 -10.69 11.15 -0.02
N ARG A 196 -10.91 10.86 1.26
CA ARG A 196 -9.89 10.94 2.31
C ARG A 196 -9.69 9.56 2.91
N PHE A 197 -8.47 9.07 2.86
CA PHE A 197 -8.09 7.80 3.45
C PHE A 197 -6.97 8.03 4.46
N ASP A 198 -7.22 7.67 5.71
CA ASP A 198 -6.26 7.70 6.81
C ASP A 198 -5.99 6.26 7.25
N ALA A 199 -4.73 5.83 7.25
CA ALA A 199 -4.32 4.50 7.70
C ALA A 199 -3.03 4.59 8.53
N GLY A 200 -3.20 4.71 9.84
CA GLY A 200 -2.09 4.89 10.78
C GLY A 200 -1.26 6.13 10.47
N LYS A 201 -0.09 5.93 9.85
CA LYS A 201 0.88 6.97 9.49
C LYS A 201 0.75 7.50 8.06
N THR A 202 -0.17 6.94 7.29
CA THR A 202 -0.41 7.32 5.90
C THR A 202 -1.73 8.04 5.79
N ARG A 203 -1.73 9.16 5.07
CA ARG A 203 -2.93 9.90 4.69
C ARG A 203 -2.91 10.15 3.20
N ILE A 204 -4.05 9.91 2.56
CA ILE A 204 -4.29 10.14 1.14
C ILE A 204 -5.52 11.03 1.02
N ARG A 205 -5.40 12.09 0.24
CA ARG A 205 -6.52 12.91 -0.23
C ARG A 205 -6.56 12.80 -1.73
N ALA A 206 -7.66 12.34 -2.30
CA ALA A 206 -7.82 12.13 -3.72
C ALA A 206 -9.07 12.86 -4.22
N HIS A 207 -9.00 13.38 -5.43
CA HIS A 207 -10.12 14.02 -6.12
C HIS A 207 -10.40 13.34 -7.46
N GLY A 208 -11.68 13.28 -7.83
CA GLY A 208 -12.12 12.65 -9.07
C GLY A 208 -11.72 11.17 -9.13
N PHE A 209 -12.00 10.43 -8.05
CA PHE A 209 -11.76 8.99 -8.00
C PHE A 209 -12.83 8.25 -8.81
N VAL A 210 -12.40 7.32 -9.65
CA VAL A 210 -13.27 6.40 -10.39
C VAL A 210 -12.69 5.00 -10.25
N ALA A 211 -13.52 3.99 -10.02
CA ALA A 211 -13.11 2.59 -10.04
C ALA A 211 -14.16 1.74 -10.73
N ASP A 212 -13.71 0.82 -11.57
CA ASP A 212 -14.57 -0.04 -12.39
C ASP A 212 -14.37 -1.52 -12.02
N ASP A 213 -15.45 -2.29 -12.17
CA ASP A 213 -15.56 -3.70 -11.81
C ASP A 213 -15.03 -3.99 -10.40
N VAL A 214 -15.59 -3.26 -9.43
CA VAL A 214 -15.24 -3.40 -8.01
C VAL A 214 -15.88 -4.67 -7.49
N ALA A 215 -15.07 -5.58 -6.95
CA ALA A 215 -15.58 -6.76 -6.26
C ALA A 215 -14.81 -7.00 -4.96
N PHE A 216 -15.55 -7.29 -3.90
CA PHE A 216 -15.02 -7.72 -2.61
C PHE A 216 -15.67 -9.05 -2.24
N ALA A 217 -14.85 -10.08 -1.99
CA ALA A 217 -15.33 -11.40 -1.58
C ALA A 217 -14.26 -12.12 -0.78
N SER A 218 -14.68 -12.85 0.27
CA SER A 218 -13.76 -13.63 1.12
C SER A 218 -12.61 -12.80 1.69
N GLY A 219 -12.90 -11.53 1.98
CA GLY A 219 -11.91 -10.56 2.41
C GLY A 219 -11.08 -9.94 1.29
N GLY A 220 -10.97 -10.51 0.09
CA GLY A 220 -10.20 -9.92 -1.01
C GLY A 220 -10.96 -8.81 -1.74
N LEU A 221 -10.24 -7.79 -2.19
CA LEU A 221 -10.73 -6.70 -3.05
C LEU A 221 -10.09 -6.84 -4.43
N THR A 222 -10.89 -6.73 -5.49
CA THR A 222 -10.42 -6.63 -6.86
C THR A 222 -11.03 -5.42 -7.55
N LEU A 223 -10.22 -4.70 -8.32
CA LEU A 223 -10.64 -3.60 -9.20
C LEU A 223 -10.06 -3.88 -10.59
N ALA A 224 -10.87 -3.82 -11.65
CA ALA A 224 -10.32 -3.96 -13.00
C ALA A 224 -9.50 -2.72 -13.37
N HIS A 225 -10.04 -1.55 -13.05
CA HIS A 225 -9.43 -0.25 -13.29
C HIS A 225 -9.78 0.72 -12.15
N ALA A 226 -8.87 1.62 -11.82
CA ALA A 226 -9.16 2.77 -10.99
C ALA A 226 -8.36 3.98 -11.45
N SER A 227 -8.94 5.17 -11.39
CA SER A 227 -8.26 6.41 -11.71
C SER A 227 -8.53 7.49 -10.68
N VAL A 228 -7.61 8.43 -10.57
CA VAL A 228 -7.68 9.60 -9.70
C VAL A 228 -7.19 10.80 -10.49
N ALA A 229 -7.98 11.89 -10.50
CA ALA A 229 -7.60 13.12 -11.20
C ALA A 229 -6.43 13.83 -10.50
N SER A 230 -6.44 13.91 -9.18
CA SER A 230 -5.32 14.43 -8.39
C SER A 230 -5.27 13.80 -7.00
N ALA A 231 -4.07 13.63 -6.44
CA ALA A 231 -3.93 13.16 -5.07
C ALA A 231 -2.77 13.83 -4.32
N GLU A 232 -2.98 14.00 -3.02
CA GLU A 232 -1.95 14.31 -2.02
C GLU A 232 -1.77 13.07 -1.15
N VAL A 233 -0.54 12.54 -1.10
CA VAL A 233 -0.14 11.41 -0.25
C VAL A 233 0.89 11.90 0.74
N THR A 234 0.64 11.69 2.03
CA THR A 234 1.61 11.95 3.11
C THR A 234 1.81 10.68 3.91
N ALA A 235 3.06 10.30 4.16
CA ALA A 235 3.38 9.12 4.96
C ALA A 235 4.57 9.36 5.89
N ASP A 236 4.40 9.03 7.17
CA ASP A 236 5.52 8.94 8.11
C ASP A 236 6.13 7.53 8.05
N LEU A 237 7.34 7.43 7.51
CA LEU A 237 7.97 6.15 7.19
C LEU A 237 8.54 5.47 8.45
N PHE A 238 9.10 6.25 9.39
CA PHE A 238 9.82 5.71 10.54
C PHE A 238 9.65 6.54 11.83
N SER A 239 8.42 6.87 12.24
CA SER A 239 8.21 7.40 13.60
C SER A 239 8.23 6.27 14.63
N GLU A 240 9.40 5.81 15.07
CA GLU A 240 9.45 5.09 16.34
C GLU A 240 9.16 6.11 17.45
N VAL A 241 7.94 6.02 18.00
CA VAL A 241 7.54 6.75 19.19
C VAL A 241 8.39 6.20 20.34
N GLY A 242 9.32 7.02 20.82
CA GLY A 242 10.07 6.74 22.04
C GLY A 242 11.50 7.28 22.00
N ALA A 243 11.67 8.56 22.32
CA ALA A 243 12.92 9.04 22.89
C ALA A 243 13.15 8.32 24.23
N ALA A 244 13.76 7.15 24.20
CA ALA A 244 14.33 6.52 25.40
C ALA A 244 15.69 7.19 25.67
N PRO A 245 15.99 7.56 26.93
CA PRO A 245 17.17 8.35 27.26
C PRO A 245 18.45 7.59 26.92
N ALA A 246 19.43 8.35 26.42
CA ALA A 246 20.77 7.89 26.11
C ALA A 246 21.43 7.24 27.34
N SER A 247 21.52 5.90 27.36
CA SER A 247 22.51 5.15 28.14
C SER A 247 22.36 3.65 27.91
N ARG A 248 22.80 3.15 26.74
CA ARG A 248 23.27 1.76 26.64
C ARG A 248 24.59 1.71 25.89
N ARG A 249 25.61 1.26 26.64
CA ARG A 249 26.95 0.90 26.18
C ARG A 249 26.86 0.03 24.92
N SER A 250 27.77 0.32 24.00
CA SER A 250 28.02 -0.39 22.75
C SER A 250 28.24 -1.90 22.95
N GLU A 251 27.18 -2.69 22.79
CA GLU A 251 27.31 -4.08 22.36
C GLU A 251 27.53 -4.09 20.85
N ARG A 252 28.68 -4.65 20.42
CA ARG A 252 28.99 -4.85 18.99
C ARG A 252 27.82 -5.57 18.31
N PRO A 253 27.25 -5.04 17.21
CA PRO A 253 26.20 -5.74 16.49
C PRO A 253 26.76 -7.05 15.94
N ARG A 254 26.23 -8.20 16.39
CA ARG A 254 26.44 -9.48 15.70
C ARG A 254 25.80 -9.36 14.32
N ALA A 255 26.62 -9.32 13.28
CA ALA A 255 26.21 -9.30 11.89
C ALA A 255 25.58 -10.66 11.50
N SER A 256 24.32 -10.88 11.86
CA SER A 256 23.42 -11.75 11.11
C SER A 256 22.52 -10.87 10.26
N GLN A 257 23.09 -10.30 9.20
CA GLN A 257 22.30 -9.64 8.16
C GLN A 257 21.84 -10.72 7.18
N VAL A 258 20.64 -11.26 7.41
CA VAL A 258 19.88 -11.89 6.32
C VAL A 258 19.72 -10.81 5.24
N PRO A 259 20.09 -11.05 3.97
CA PRO A 259 19.96 -10.05 2.92
C PRO A 259 18.48 -9.63 2.84
N ARG A 260 18.18 -8.37 3.15
CA ARG A 260 16.85 -7.82 2.90
C ARG A 260 16.70 -7.75 1.39
N THR A 261 15.72 -8.48 0.85
CA THR A 261 15.38 -8.41 -0.56
C THR A 261 15.15 -6.94 -0.93
N PRO A 262 15.83 -6.41 -1.96
CA PRO A 262 15.72 -5.01 -2.31
C PRO A 262 14.29 -4.70 -2.76
N TRP A 263 13.80 -3.51 -2.40
CA TRP A 263 12.44 -3.07 -2.73
C TRP A 263 12.24 -2.83 -4.23
N VAL A 264 13.32 -2.55 -4.98
CA VAL A 264 13.39 -2.42 -6.44
C VAL A 264 14.52 -3.31 -6.96
N SER A 265 14.34 -3.94 -8.12
CA SER A 265 15.42 -4.69 -8.77
C SER A 265 16.54 -3.76 -9.23
N TRP A 266 17.79 -4.04 -8.85
CA TRP A 266 18.96 -3.25 -9.29
C TRP A 266 19.15 -3.26 -10.80
N THR A 267 18.67 -4.30 -11.51
CA THR A 267 18.69 -4.35 -12.98
C THR A 267 17.84 -3.28 -13.65
N THR A 268 16.94 -2.61 -12.91
CA THR A 268 16.25 -1.41 -13.39
C THR A 268 17.25 -0.30 -13.72
N LEU A 269 18.35 -0.21 -12.96
CA LEU A 269 19.36 0.82 -13.15
C LEU A 269 20.09 0.70 -14.49
N ASP A 270 20.09 -0.47 -15.12
CA ASP A 270 20.69 -0.70 -16.44
C ASP A 270 20.00 0.08 -17.58
N ARG A 271 18.86 0.71 -17.30
CA ARG A 271 18.05 1.44 -18.30
C ARG A 271 17.94 2.92 -18.00
N VAL A 272 18.59 3.35 -16.93
CA VAL A 272 18.58 4.74 -16.49
C VAL A 272 19.46 5.55 -17.45
N ALA A 273 19.00 6.73 -17.85
CA ALA A 273 19.81 7.68 -18.59
C ALA A 273 19.63 9.08 -18.00
N GLY A 274 20.61 9.95 -18.16
CA GLY A 274 20.55 11.34 -17.69
C GLY A 274 21.82 11.77 -16.96
N ASN A 275 21.69 12.60 -15.94
CA ASN A 275 22.83 13.13 -15.19
C ASN A 275 22.56 13.13 -13.68
N VAL A 276 23.63 12.93 -12.91
CA VAL A 276 23.65 13.04 -11.45
C VAL A 276 24.71 14.05 -11.07
N ASP A 277 24.27 15.22 -10.60
CA ASP A 277 25.14 16.26 -10.08
C ASP A 277 24.97 16.33 -8.56
N VAL A 278 26.06 16.18 -7.81
CA VAL A 278 26.05 16.27 -6.35
C VAL A 278 27.40 16.77 -5.84
N ASP A 279 27.35 17.61 -4.82
CA ASP A 279 28.53 18.04 -4.08
C ASP A 279 28.63 17.23 -2.78
N VAL A 280 29.62 16.35 -2.67
CA VAL A 280 29.84 15.52 -1.48
C VAL A 280 30.79 16.24 -0.54
N ASP A 281 30.27 16.78 0.56
CA ASP A 281 31.07 17.37 1.64
C ASP A 281 31.44 16.27 2.64
N VAL A 282 32.73 16.09 2.90
CA VAL A 282 33.22 15.08 3.82
C VAL A 282 34.12 15.74 4.85
N ASP A 283 33.87 15.44 6.12
CA ASP A 283 34.74 15.82 7.22
C ASP A 283 35.23 14.58 7.99
N LEU A 284 36.55 14.43 8.04
CA LEU A 284 37.23 13.22 8.49
C LEU A 284 38.32 13.56 9.49
N THR A 285 38.39 12.79 10.57
CA THR A 285 39.60 12.70 11.39
C THR A 285 40.43 11.50 10.94
N VAL A 286 41.60 11.79 10.37
CA VAL A 286 42.53 10.79 9.82
C VAL A 286 43.75 10.65 10.75
N PRO A 287 44.19 9.41 11.09
CA PRO A 287 45.42 9.22 11.86
C PRO A 287 46.62 9.91 11.19
N ILE A 288 47.48 10.56 11.98
CA ILE A 288 48.70 11.27 11.55
C ILE A 288 48.42 12.56 10.75
N LEU A 289 47.42 12.59 9.89
CA LEU A 289 47.07 13.76 9.07
C LEU A 289 46.16 14.75 9.82
N GLY A 290 45.43 14.30 10.85
CA GLY A 290 44.49 15.13 11.62
C GLY A 290 43.16 15.31 10.91
N HIS A 291 42.47 16.40 11.25
CA HIS A 291 41.17 16.76 10.69
C HIS A 291 41.27 17.21 9.23
N ARG A 292 40.37 16.74 8.37
CA ARG A 292 40.36 16.98 6.93
C ARG A 292 38.93 17.17 6.44
N LYS A 293 38.72 18.32 5.82
CA LYS A 293 37.47 18.67 5.16
C LYS A 293 37.70 18.81 3.65
N ALA A 294 36.84 18.18 2.85
CA ALA A 294 36.87 18.24 1.41
C ALA A 294 35.45 18.27 0.83
N THR A 295 35.29 18.94 -0.32
CA THR A 295 34.04 18.94 -1.07
C THR A 295 34.30 18.43 -2.49
N HIS A 296 33.70 17.31 -2.86
CA HIS A 296 33.85 16.64 -4.15
C HIS A 296 32.68 17.00 -5.06
N ARG A 297 32.95 17.52 -6.27
CA ARG A 297 31.90 17.93 -7.20
C ARG A 297 31.68 16.82 -8.22
N LEU A 298 30.82 15.86 -7.88
CA LEU A 298 30.53 14.73 -8.76
C LEU A 298 29.55 15.18 -9.85
N ARG A 299 29.93 15.03 -11.12
CA ARG A 299 29.10 15.37 -12.29
C ARG A 299 29.06 14.15 -13.20
N VAL A 300 28.06 13.30 -12.98
CA VAL A 300 28.05 11.93 -13.49
C VAL A 300 27.02 11.78 -14.60
N PRO A 301 27.43 11.79 -15.89
CA PRO A 301 26.54 11.39 -16.95
C PRO A 301 26.25 9.88 -16.87
N VAL A 302 24.98 9.52 -16.99
CA VAL A 302 24.48 8.16 -17.03
C VAL A 302 23.96 7.86 -18.43
N GLU A 303 24.58 6.89 -19.10
CA GLU A 303 24.19 6.46 -20.43
C GLU A 303 23.76 4.99 -20.39
N LEU A 304 22.46 4.74 -20.53
CA LEU A 304 21.87 3.38 -20.54
C LEU A 304 22.39 2.52 -19.37
N GLY A 305 22.30 3.09 -18.17
CA GLY A 305 22.70 2.47 -16.92
C GLY A 305 24.19 2.29 -16.73
N THR A 306 25.02 2.92 -17.57
CA THR A 306 26.48 2.92 -17.42
C THR A 306 27.00 4.30 -17.06
N ILE A 307 28.08 4.32 -16.27
CA ILE A 307 28.82 5.53 -15.91
C ILE A 307 30.29 5.37 -16.26
N ASP A 308 30.96 6.48 -16.56
CA ASP A 308 32.41 6.52 -16.71
C ASP A 308 33.08 6.65 -15.34
N TYR A 309 33.71 5.58 -14.86
CA TYR A 309 34.34 5.59 -13.53
C TYR A 309 35.67 6.37 -13.52
N ARG A 310 36.27 6.66 -14.68
CA ARG A 310 37.45 7.54 -14.80
C ARG A 310 37.06 9.00 -14.67
N ALA A 311 35.91 9.39 -15.21
CA ALA A 311 35.39 10.74 -15.02
C ALA A 311 35.12 11.04 -13.53
N LEU A 312 34.65 10.05 -12.77
CA LEU A 312 34.49 10.18 -11.31
C LEU A 312 35.80 10.46 -10.59
N GLU A 313 36.91 9.85 -11.04
CA GLU A 313 38.25 10.06 -10.46
C GLU A 313 38.71 11.51 -10.65
N SER A 314 38.46 12.11 -11.82
CA SER A 314 38.84 13.50 -12.10
C SER A 314 38.04 14.53 -11.31
N ASP A 315 36.82 14.20 -10.90
CA ASP A 315 35.90 15.06 -10.16
C ASP A 315 36.18 15.13 -8.65
N LEU A 316 37.04 14.24 -8.15
CA LEU A 316 37.52 14.28 -6.77
C LEU A 316 38.46 15.50 -6.59
N ALA A 317 38.38 16.16 -5.43
CA ALA A 317 39.20 17.33 -5.15
C ALA A 317 40.69 16.98 -5.16
N THR A 318 41.53 17.92 -5.61
CA THR A 318 42.97 17.77 -5.92
C THR A 318 43.86 17.18 -4.81
N LEU A 319 43.42 17.19 -3.55
CA LEU A 319 44.12 16.53 -2.43
C LEU A 319 43.93 15.00 -2.43
N GLU A 320 42.80 14.50 -2.91
CA GLU A 320 42.47 13.07 -2.96
C GLU A 320 42.85 12.40 -4.28
N ASN A 321 42.97 13.16 -5.38
CA ASN A 321 43.44 12.64 -6.68
C ASN A 321 44.86 12.06 -6.62
N SER A 322 45.61 12.36 -5.57
CA SER A 322 46.94 11.75 -5.33
C SER A 322 46.89 10.46 -4.50
N LEU A 323 45.73 10.09 -3.94
CA LEU A 323 45.56 9.03 -2.95
C LEU A 323 44.44 8.03 -3.26
N LEU A 324 43.44 8.34 -4.08
CA LEU A 324 42.36 7.43 -4.45
C LEU A 324 42.36 7.20 -5.96
N ASP A 325 42.33 5.95 -6.40
CA ASP A 325 42.28 5.57 -7.83
C ASP A 325 41.27 4.42 -8.02
N PHE A 326 40.67 4.37 -9.20
CA PHE A 326 39.89 3.23 -9.66
C PHE A 326 40.73 2.35 -10.59
N SER A 327 40.85 1.07 -10.26
CA SER A 327 41.50 0.08 -11.11
C SER A 327 40.65 -1.15 -11.31
N VAL A 328 40.88 -1.84 -12.44
CA VAL A 328 40.25 -3.13 -12.73
C VAL A 328 41.30 -4.21 -12.55
N ARG A 329 41.11 -5.11 -11.59
CA ARG A 329 42.00 -6.27 -11.36
C ARG A 329 41.20 -7.47 -10.91
N ASP A 330 41.62 -8.66 -11.29
CA ASP A 330 41.00 -9.93 -10.89
C ASP A 330 39.48 -9.99 -11.14
N ARG A 331 39.01 -9.40 -12.26
CA ARG A 331 37.58 -9.26 -12.60
C ARG A 331 36.79 -8.45 -11.55
N ALA A 332 37.41 -7.47 -10.92
CA ALA A 332 36.74 -6.53 -10.02
C ALA A 332 37.10 -5.09 -10.38
N LEU A 333 36.14 -4.18 -10.23
CA LEU A 333 36.42 -2.75 -10.11
C LEU A 333 36.84 -2.51 -8.66
N VAL A 334 37.94 -1.80 -8.45
CA VAL A 334 38.54 -1.59 -7.14
C VAL A 334 38.79 -0.10 -6.95
N LEU A 335 38.23 0.47 -5.89
CA LEU A 335 38.68 1.75 -5.37
C LEU A 335 39.85 1.48 -4.43
N GLU A 336 41.03 1.98 -4.76
CA GLU A 336 42.26 1.72 -4.02
C GLU A 336 42.89 3.00 -3.48
N ARG A 337 43.57 2.86 -2.34
CA ARG A 337 44.40 3.90 -1.76
C ARG A 337 45.81 3.83 -2.37
N GLY A 338 46.16 4.82 -3.18
CA GLY A 338 47.49 5.03 -3.71
C GLY A 338 48.51 5.48 -2.66
N ILE A 339 49.80 5.43 -3.01
CA ILE A 339 50.89 5.97 -2.19
C ILE A 339 51.21 7.36 -2.76
N PRO A 340 51.16 8.43 -1.93
CA PRO A 340 51.44 9.77 -2.44
C PRO A 340 52.85 9.82 -3.06
N LEU A 341 52.97 10.49 -4.21
CA LEU A 341 54.21 10.69 -4.99
C LEU A 341 54.74 9.45 -5.75
N LEU A 342 54.03 8.32 -5.80
CA LEU A 342 54.36 7.17 -6.65
C LEU A 342 53.19 6.85 -7.60
N PRO A 343 53.45 6.48 -8.87
CA PRO A 343 52.41 5.96 -9.75
C PRO A 343 51.96 4.58 -9.26
N THR A 344 50.93 4.54 -8.42
CA THR A 344 50.41 3.30 -7.79
C THR A 344 49.15 2.76 -8.44
N ARG A 345 48.79 3.20 -9.65
CA ARG A 345 47.62 2.70 -10.38
C ARG A 345 47.69 1.18 -10.53
N GLY A 346 46.69 0.47 -10.02
CA GLY A 346 46.61 -0.99 -9.95
C GLY A 346 47.43 -1.65 -8.83
N ARG A 347 48.18 -0.87 -8.03
CA ARG A 347 49.10 -1.33 -6.97
C ARG A 347 48.77 -0.75 -5.60
N GLY A 348 47.66 -0.04 -5.45
CA GLY A 348 47.19 0.55 -4.20
C GLY A 348 46.53 -0.47 -3.27
N LYS A 349 46.41 -0.11 -1.98
CA LYS A 349 45.67 -0.94 -1.00
C LYS A 349 44.18 -0.84 -1.33
N PRO A 350 43.47 -1.94 -1.67
CA PRO A 350 42.05 -1.89 -1.97
C PRO A 350 41.26 -1.38 -0.76
N ILE A 351 40.25 -0.55 -1.02
CA ILE A 351 39.32 0.00 -0.01
C ILE A 351 37.93 -0.58 -0.25
N VAL A 352 37.45 -0.48 -1.50
CA VAL A 352 36.14 -0.98 -1.93
C VAL A 352 36.33 -1.83 -3.17
N ILE A 353 35.64 -2.95 -3.22
CA ILE A 353 35.73 -3.93 -4.30
C ILE A 353 34.31 -4.18 -4.82
N TRP A 354 34.15 -4.14 -6.14
CA TRP A 354 32.95 -4.54 -6.86
C TRP A 354 33.31 -5.68 -7.81
N ASP A 355 32.82 -6.88 -7.52
CA ASP A 355 33.04 -8.03 -8.40
C ASP A 355 32.28 -7.83 -9.73
N LEU A 356 32.95 -8.06 -10.86
CA LEU A 356 32.43 -7.82 -12.20
C LEU A 356 32.14 -9.14 -12.92
N SER A 357 30.98 -9.20 -13.59
CA SER A 357 30.70 -10.30 -14.53
C SER A 357 31.57 -10.16 -15.79
N PRO A 358 31.73 -11.22 -16.61
CA PRO A 358 32.49 -11.12 -17.87
C PRO A 358 32.02 -9.99 -18.80
N ALA A 359 30.71 -9.69 -18.82
CA ALA A 359 30.16 -8.58 -19.58
C ALA A 359 30.57 -7.22 -18.99
N ASP A 360 30.60 -7.11 -17.66
CA ASP A 360 30.96 -5.87 -16.96
C ASP A 360 32.47 -5.61 -17.04
N VAL A 361 33.31 -6.65 -17.10
CA VAL A 361 34.76 -6.51 -17.35
C VAL A 361 35.00 -5.87 -18.72
N ALA A 362 34.30 -6.33 -19.76
CA ALA A 362 34.41 -5.75 -21.11
C ALA A 362 33.95 -4.29 -21.18
N LEU A 363 32.98 -3.88 -20.34
CA LEU A 363 32.62 -2.47 -20.18
C LEU A 363 33.73 -1.69 -19.45
N ALA A 364 34.31 -2.29 -18.40
CA ALA A 364 35.32 -1.65 -17.57
C ALA A 364 36.62 -1.37 -18.31
N GLU A 365 36.97 -2.21 -19.30
CA GLU A 365 38.06 -1.97 -20.27
C GLU A 365 37.85 -0.69 -21.10
N ARG A 366 36.61 -0.22 -21.24
CA ARG A 366 36.23 1.03 -21.90
C ARG A 366 35.97 2.16 -20.90
N ASN A 367 36.53 2.05 -19.70
CA ASN A 367 36.32 2.98 -18.57
C ASN A 367 34.88 3.08 -18.06
N ARG A 368 34.00 2.12 -18.38
CA ARG A 368 32.59 2.17 -17.99
C ARG A 368 32.18 1.05 -17.05
N VAL A 369 31.24 1.33 -16.15
CA VAL A 369 30.65 0.32 -15.27
C VAL A 369 29.14 0.50 -15.20
N ARG A 370 28.41 -0.61 -15.02
CA ARG A 370 26.95 -0.58 -14.84
C ARG A 370 26.57 -0.11 -13.44
N LEU A 371 25.57 0.75 -13.36
CA LEU A 371 24.98 1.22 -12.10
C LEU A 371 24.44 0.07 -11.25
N ALA A 372 23.90 -0.98 -11.88
CA ALA A 372 23.39 -2.17 -11.18
C ALA A 372 24.47 -2.94 -10.38
N VAL A 373 25.75 -2.70 -10.66
CA VAL A 373 26.89 -3.30 -9.95
C VAL A 373 27.23 -2.53 -8.67
N LEU A 374 27.00 -1.22 -8.63
CA LEU A 374 27.44 -0.38 -7.51
C LEU A 374 26.89 -0.80 -6.13
N PRO A 375 25.63 -1.27 -5.99
CA PRO A 375 25.10 -1.73 -4.71
C PRO A 375 25.78 -2.98 -4.15
N SER A 376 26.51 -3.77 -4.95
CA SER A 376 27.21 -4.98 -4.49
C SER A 376 28.62 -4.71 -3.97
N ALA A 377 28.93 -3.45 -3.65
CA ALA A 377 30.21 -3.05 -3.07
C ALA A 377 30.52 -3.85 -1.80
N ARG A 378 31.76 -4.31 -1.67
CA ARG A 378 32.29 -4.86 -0.42
C ARG A 378 33.53 -4.10 0.02
N LEU A 379 33.64 -3.86 1.33
CA LEU A 379 34.87 -3.33 1.91
C LEU A 379 35.97 -4.39 1.78
N ALA A 380 37.16 -3.97 1.39
CA ALA A 380 38.32 -4.83 1.45
C ALA A 380 38.53 -5.24 2.92
N ARG A 381 38.49 -6.55 3.21
CA ARG A 381 38.88 -7.04 4.54
C ARG A 381 40.34 -6.68 4.71
N GLU A 382 40.68 -5.96 5.78
CA GLU A 382 42.07 -5.94 6.22
C GLU A 382 42.44 -7.40 6.47
N GLN A 383 43.36 -7.94 5.66
CA GLN A 383 43.99 -9.20 5.98
C GLN A 383 44.48 -9.04 7.42
N GLU A 384 44.03 -9.95 8.30
CA GLU A 384 44.56 -10.13 9.64
C GLU A 384 46.06 -10.42 9.49
N GLU A 385 46.87 -9.36 9.38
CA GLU A 385 48.27 -9.45 9.79
C GLU A 385 48.23 -9.82 11.28
N PRO A 386 49.02 -10.80 11.72
CA PRO A 386 49.01 -11.24 13.11
C PRO A 386 49.28 -10.03 14.01
N GLU A 387 48.29 -9.69 14.86
CA GLU A 387 48.37 -8.57 15.79
C GLU A 387 49.53 -8.78 16.76
N GLU A 388 50.67 -8.15 16.50
CA GLU A 388 51.56 -7.76 17.58
C GLU A 388 50.82 -6.72 18.45
N PRO A 389 50.81 -6.88 19.79
CA PRO A 389 50.10 -6.00 20.68
C PRO A 389 50.78 -4.62 20.68
N ARG A 390 50.27 -3.69 19.86
CA ARG A 390 50.71 -2.30 19.89
C ARG A 390 49.82 -1.50 20.84
N GLU A 391 50.48 -0.82 21.77
CA GLU A 391 49.91 0.02 22.81
C GLU A 391 48.85 0.99 22.28
N SER A 392 47.82 1.12 23.12
CA SER A 392 46.62 1.92 22.97
C SER A 392 46.90 3.42 22.82
N GLY A 393 46.43 4.00 21.72
CA GLY A 393 46.27 5.45 21.61
C GLY A 393 46.16 5.97 20.17
N LYS A 394 44.92 6.26 19.73
CA LYS A 394 44.59 7.15 18.59
C LYS A 394 44.91 6.66 17.16
N ARG A 395 44.29 5.55 16.70
CA ARG A 395 44.34 5.13 15.27
C ARG A 395 42.98 4.88 14.61
N SER A 396 41.87 5.42 15.11
CA SER A 396 40.59 5.27 14.41
C SER A 396 40.39 6.41 13.41
N PHE A 397 40.22 6.07 12.13
CA PHE A 397 39.59 6.93 11.15
C PHE A 397 38.15 7.23 11.62
N GLY A 398 37.78 8.50 11.70
CA GLY A 398 36.45 8.93 12.14
C GLY A 398 35.78 9.78 11.08
N LEU A 399 34.59 9.38 10.63
CA LEU A 399 33.70 10.25 9.87
C LEU A 399 32.99 11.18 10.84
N GLU A 400 33.23 12.48 10.72
CA GLU A 400 32.59 13.50 11.56
C GLU A 400 31.37 14.08 10.84
N HIS A 401 31.45 14.27 9.52
CA HIS A 401 30.37 14.79 8.69
C HIS A 401 30.38 14.16 7.30
N LEU A 402 29.19 13.85 6.79
CA LEU A 402 28.94 13.56 5.38
C LEU A 402 27.72 14.36 4.90
N GLY A 403 27.93 15.30 3.99
CA GLY A 403 26.89 16.08 3.34
C GLY A 403 26.78 15.71 1.86
N LEU A 404 25.57 15.46 1.39
CA LEU A 404 25.21 15.46 -0.02
C LEU A 404 24.52 16.80 -0.29
N LEU A 405 25.29 17.75 -0.82
CA LEU A 405 24.87 19.12 -1.07
C LEU A 405 24.52 19.31 -2.55
N SER A 406 23.64 20.27 -2.83
CA SER A 406 23.34 20.71 -4.19
C SER A 406 22.99 19.54 -5.11
N ILE A 407 22.23 18.56 -4.60
CA ILE A 407 21.77 17.44 -5.42
C ILE A 407 20.96 18.06 -6.57
N ASP A 408 21.31 17.74 -7.81
CA ASP A 408 20.52 17.98 -9.03
C ASP A 408 20.64 16.72 -9.90
N VAL A 409 19.60 15.91 -9.86
CA VAL A 409 19.54 14.63 -10.57
C VAL A 409 18.44 14.74 -11.60
N ARG A 410 18.77 14.41 -12.85
CA ARG A 410 17.82 14.40 -13.97
C ARG A 410 17.93 13.07 -14.67
N LEU A 411 16.95 12.20 -14.48
CA LEU A 411 16.98 10.83 -14.95
C LEU A 411 15.73 10.48 -15.76
N SER A 412 15.89 9.49 -16.63
CA SER A 412 14.80 8.80 -17.32
C SER A 412 15.07 7.30 -17.32
N VAL A 413 14.00 6.50 -17.44
CA VAL A 413 14.05 5.04 -17.53
C VAL A 413 13.28 4.63 -18.78
N ALA A 414 13.99 4.04 -19.75
CA ALA A 414 13.41 3.56 -20.98
C ALA A 414 12.41 2.40 -20.75
N GLN A 415 11.38 2.32 -21.59
CA GLN A 415 10.28 1.35 -21.46
C GLN A 415 10.78 -0.10 -21.43
N VAL A 416 10.24 -0.88 -20.49
CA VAL A 416 10.47 -2.32 -20.38
C VAL A 416 9.41 -3.10 -21.17
N GLU A 417 9.82 -3.81 -22.23
CA GLU A 417 8.95 -4.85 -22.81
C GLU A 417 8.75 -5.98 -21.79
N SER A 418 7.49 -6.31 -21.53
CA SER A 418 6.97 -7.05 -20.37
C SER A 418 7.46 -8.51 -20.21
N THR A 419 8.29 -9.01 -21.11
CA THR A 419 8.78 -10.40 -21.11
C THR A 419 9.79 -10.68 -19.99
N VAL A 420 10.43 -9.66 -19.41
CA VAL A 420 11.47 -9.83 -18.37
C VAL A 420 10.91 -9.86 -16.93
N ALA A 421 9.65 -9.45 -16.72
CA ALA A 421 9.07 -9.32 -15.37
C ALA A 421 8.82 -10.66 -14.63
N ARG A 422 8.88 -11.82 -15.32
CA ARG A 422 8.65 -13.12 -14.68
C ARG A 422 9.77 -13.54 -13.70
N ASN A 423 10.97 -12.97 -13.82
CA ASN A 423 12.08 -13.23 -12.91
C ASN A 423 12.13 -12.26 -11.71
N ALA A 424 11.22 -11.27 -11.65
CA ALA A 424 11.13 -10.30 -10.57
C ALA A 424 10.24 -10.75 -9.40
N ARG A 425 10.12 -12.07 -9.16
CA ARG A 425 9.33 -12.62 -8.04
C ARG A 425 9.76 -12.10 -6.66
N ASP A 426 10.95 -11.53 -6.58
CA ASP A 426 11.56 -11.02 -5.35
C ASP A 426 11.45 -9.49 -5.18
N ALA A 427 11.16 -8.72 -6.24
CA ALA A 427 11.09 -7.26 -6.14
C ALA A 427 9.67 -6.79 -5.78
N LYS A 428 9.56 -5.93 -4.77
CA LYS A 428 8.27 -5.35 -4.35
C LYS A 428 7.73 -4.33 -5.36
N VAL A 429 8.61 -3.70 -6.15
CA VAL A 429 8.23 -2.73 -7.18
C VAL A 429 9.04 -2.99 -8.45
N SER A 430 8.36 -3.17 -9.57
CA SER A 430 8.96 -3.19 -10.90
C SER A 430 8.72 -1.84 -11.58
N ILE A 431 9.78 -1.11 -11.90
CA ILE A 431 9.68 0.16 -12.65
C ILE A 431 9.72 -0.17 -14.14
N GLU A 432 8.69 0.25 -14.88
CA GLU A 432 8.55 -0.02 -16.31
C GLU A 432 9.03 1.13 -17.18
N ARG A 433 8.79 2.37 -16.74
CA ARG A 433 9.12 3.60 -17.48
C ARG A 433 9.11 4.82 -16.56
N ILE A 434 10.01 5.76 -16.82
CA ILE A 434 10.01 7.11 -16.25
C ILE A 434 10.49 8.03 -17.36
N ASP A 435 9.67 8.98 -17.82
CA ASP A 435 10.11 9.88 -18.91
C ASP A 435 11.07 10.95 -18.42
N SER A 436 10.76 11.52 -17.26
CA SER A 436 11.61 12.49 -16.59
C SER A 436 11.42 12.36 -15.08
N LEU A 437 12.54 12.36 -14.37
CA LEU A 437 12.64 12.47 -12.92
C LEU A 437 13.66 13.57 -12.64
N VAL A 438 13.23 14.61 -11.95
CA VAL A 438 14.10 15.70 -11.48
C VAL A 438 14.11 15.65 -9.97
N VAL A 439 15.29 15.66 -9.36
CA VAL A 439 15.47 15.56 -7.91
C VAL A 439 16.49 16.58 -7.46
N GLN A 440 16.12 17.41 -6.48
CA GLN A 440 16.95 18.47 -5.95
C GLN A 440 16.93 18.52 -4.42
N GLY A 441 18.04 18.87 -3.79
CA GLY A 441 18.05 19.08 -2.34
C GLY A 441 19.37 18.80 -1.67
N ASN A 442 19.29 18.55 -0.35
CA ASN A 442 20.46 18.30 0.48
C ASN A 442 20.17 17.22 1.52
N VAL A 443 21.13 16.33 1.74
CA VAL A 443 21.06 15.28 2.77
C VAL A 443 22.32 15.36 3.62
N PHE A 444 22.18 15.25 4.94
CA PHE A 444 23.29 15.37 5.89
C PHE A 444 23.37 14.14 6.77
N HIS A 445 24.57 13.76 7.15
CA HIS A 445 24.84 12.68 8.09
C HIS A 445 25.96 13.06 9.04
N ASP A 446 25.59 13.28 10.30
CA ASP A 446 26.50 13.57 11.41
C ASP A 446 26.50 12.36 12.36
N PRO A 447 27.52 11.48 12.32
CA PRO A 447 27.54 10.27 13.16
C PRO A 447 27.60 10.55 14.67
N ALA A 448 28.12 11.72 15.06
CA ALA A 448 28.39 12.09 16.45
C ALA A 448 27.47 13.20 17.01
N GLY A 449 26.58 13.78 16.20
CA GLY A 449 25.75 14.93 16.58
C GLY A 449 24.24 14.69 16.49
N GLU A 450 23.45 15.68 16.92
CA GLU A 450 22.02 15.75 16.56
C GLU A 450 21.94 16.00 15.06
N GLY A 451 21.60 14.96 14.29
CA GLY A 451 21.66 15.01 12.82
C GLY A 451 20.89 16.19 12.25
N ARG A 452 21.56 16.99 11.39
CA ARG A 452 20.92 18.08 10.66
C ARG A 452 19.81 17.54 9.75
N PRO A 453 18.60 18.14 9.72
CA PRO A 453 17.53 17.69 8.84
C PRO A 453 17.93 17.86 7.38
N GLY A 454 17.77 16.79 6.61
CA GLY A 454 17.91 16.79 5.15
C GLY A 454 16.55 16.79 4.48
N SER A 455 16.48 17.33 3.27
CA SER A 455 15.27 17.25 2.44
C SER A 455 15.64 17.16 0.97
N VAL A 456 14.86 16.38 0.25
CA VAL A 456 14.95 16.26 -1.19
C VAL A 456 13.57 16.50 -1.78
N LEU A 457 13.52 17.42 -2.75
CA LEU A 457 12.35 17.76 -3.54
C LEU A 457 12.51 17.17 -4.93
N GLY A 458 11.42 16.90 -5.62
CA GLY A 458 11.50 16.50 -7.00
C GLY A 458 10.16 16.45 -7.70
N GLU A 459 10.21 16.15 -8.98
CA GLU A 459 9.06 15.98 -9.86
C GLU A 459 9.32 14.82 -10.81
N ALA A 460 8.25 14.20 -11.30
CA ALA A 460 8.37 13.13 -12.28
C ALA A 460 7.20 13.15 -13.27
N SER A 461 7.43 12.65 -14.48
CA SER A 461 6.39 12.52 -15.51
C SER A 461 6.36 11.13 -16.12
N ASN A 462 5.14 10.70 -16.47
CA ASN A 462 4.84 9.41 -17.10
C ASN A 462 5.53 8.23 -16.42
N VAL A 463 5.34 8.12 -15.12
CA VAL A 463 5.89 7.03 -14.31
C VAL A 463 4.98 5.83 -14.46
N ALA A 464 5.50 4.72 -14.98
CA ALA A 464 4.81 3.44 -15.03
C ALA A 464 5.54 2.43 -14.14
N LEU A 465 4.81 1.80 -13.21
CA LEU A 465 5.35 0.82 -12.28
C LEU A 465 4.31 -0.24 -11.91
N SER A 466 4.78 -1.39 -11.46
CA SER A 466 3.96 -2.54 -11.06
C SER A 466 4.32 -2.93 -9.63
N PRO A 467 3.64 -2.33 -8.63
CA PRO A 467 3.96 -2.48 -7.22
C PRO A 467 3.16 -3.60 -6.55
N SER A 468 3.81 -4.27 -5.61
CA SER A 468 3.24 -5.26 -4.71
C SER A 468 3.76 -5.02 -3.29
N PHE A 469 2.87 -4.80 -2.35
CA PHE A 469 3.23 -4.50 -0.96
C PHE A 469 2.26 -5.12 0.03
N SER A 470 2.73 -5.32 1.26
CA SER A 470 1.90 -5.84 2.34
C SER A 470 1.19 -4.71 3.08
N LEU A 471 -0.10 -4.87 3.32
CA LEU A 471 -0.93 -4.01 4.18
C LEU A 471 -1.51 -4.87 5.30
N GLY A 472 -0.86 -4.87 6.47
CA GLY A 472 -1.18 -5.79 7.55
C GLY A 472 -0.96 -7.24 7.14
N GLN A 473 -1.99 -8.09 7.26
CA GLN A 473 -1.97 -9.48 6.81
C GLN A 473 -2.32 -9.65 5.33
N ARG A 474 -2.41 -8.57 4.55
CA ARG A 474 -2.84 -8.61 3.15
C ARG A 474 -1.69 -8.26 2.22
N VAL A 475 -1.71 -8.80 1.02
CA VAL A 475 -0.84 -8.40 -0.08
C VAL A 475 -1.70 -7.62 -1.06
N VAL A 476 -1.33 -6.37 -1.32
CA VAL A 476 -1.89 -5.51 -2.35
C VAL A 476 -0.97 -5.63 -3.56
N ALA A 477 -1.50 -6.11 -4.68
CA ALA A 477 -0.80 -6.16 -5.95
C ALA A 477 -1.55 -5.29 -6.96
N ILE A 478 -0.84 -4.35 -7.56
CA ILE A 478 -1.34 -3.50 -8.64
C ILE A 478 -0.67 -3.98 -9.92
N GLY A 479 -1.47 -4.47 -10.86
CA GLY A 479 -0.97 -5.02 -12.12
C GLY A 479 -0.22 -3.98 -12.96
N ARG A 480 -0.67 -2.73 -12.93
CA ARG A 480 0.04 -1.58 -13.49
C ARG A 480 -0.43 -0.28 -12.86
N LEU A 481 0.49 0.58 -12.44
CA LEU A 481 0.25 1.95 -11.97
C LEU A 481 0.90 2.91 -12.96
N VAL A 482 0.12 3.85 -13.48
CA VAL A 482 0.60 4.95 -14.31
C VAL A 482 0.32 6.26 -13.58
N LEU A 483 1.37 7.05 -13.37
CA LEU A 483 1.29 8.42 -12.86
C LEU A 483 1.67 9.35 -14.01
N LEU A 484 0.74 10.20 -14.44
CA LEU A 484 0.98 11.14 -15.53
C LEU A 484 1.95 12.23 -15.08
N HIS A 485 1.64 12.88 -13.95
CA HIS A 485 2.48 13.91 -13.37
C HIS A 485 2.58 13.74 -11.86
N VAL A 486 3.80 13.58 -11.35
CA VAL A 486 4.14 13.82 -9.96
C VAL A 486 4.63 15.26 -9.89
N THR A 487 3.71 16.18 -9.57
CA THR A 487 3.97 17.63 -9.60
C THR A 487 4.97 18.06 -8.54
N SER A 488 4.99 17.35 -7.41
CA SER A 488 6.04 17.48 -6.41
C SER A 488 6.10 16.24 -5.55
N PHE A 489 7.29 15.80 -5.19
CA PHE A 489 7.50 14.94 -4.03
C PHE A 489 8.55 15.55 -3.12
N GLU A 490 8.38 15.38 -1.82
CA GLU A 490 9.31 15.78 -0.78
C GLU A 490 9.63 14.56 0.07
N VAL A 491 10.92 14.32 0.27
CA VAL A 491 11.43 13.29 1.18
C VAL A 491 12.24 13.98 2.26
N ALA A 492 11.78 13.90 3.51
CA ALA A 492 12.52 14.38 4.66
C ALA A 492 13.49 13.28 5.15
N PHE A 493 14.65 13.68 5.64
CA PHE A 493 15.69 12.78 6.12
C PHE A 493 16.16 13.15 7.54
N ALA A 494 16.42 12.11 8.33
CA ALA A 494 17.21 12.20 9.57
C ALA A 494 18.48 11.39 9.38
N GLY A 495 19.62 12.07 9.20
CA GLY A 495 20.81 11.41 8.68
C GLY A 495 20.59 10.97 7.22
N LEU A 496 20.99 9.74 6.90
CA LEU A 496 20.73 9.12 5.59
C LEU A 496 19.38 8.35 5.54
N LYS A 497 18.59 8.38 6.60
CA LYS A 497 17.32 7.64 6.67
C LYS A 497 16.15 8.55 6.30
N PRO A 498 15.34 8.19 5.29
CA PRO A 498 14.12 8.94 5.00
C PRO A 498 13.15 8.77 6.17
N THR A 499 12.47 9.83 6.58
CA THR A 499 11.58 9.84 7.76
C THR A 499 10.14 10.11 7.39
N ALA A 500 9.91 10.98 6.40
CA ALA A 500 8.59 11.33 5.91
C ALA A 500 8.62 11.51 4.39
N VAL A 501 7.47 11.24 3.77
CA VAL A 501 7.24 11.47 2.35
C VAL A 501 5.97 12.26 2.15
N ARG A 502 6.01 13.24 1.26
CA ARG A 502 4.83 13.94 0.73
C ARG A 502 4.87 13.91 -0.78
N VAL A 503 3.77 13.55 -1.41
CA VAL A 503 3.66 13.45 -2.88
C VAL A 503 2.37 14.13 -3.30
N ASN A 504 2.48 15.06 -4.25
CA ASN A 504 1.35 15.60 -5.00
C ASN A 504 1.42 15.05 -6.42
N LEU A 505 0.30 14.57 -6.92
CA LEU A 505 0.21 14.00 -8.25
C LEU A 505 -1.07 14.46 -8.96
N GLU A 506 -0.98 14.52 -10.28
CA GLU A 506 -2.07 14.78 -11.22
C GLU A 506 -2.14 13.62 -12.21
N GLY A 507 -3.30 12.98 -12.28
CA GLY A 507 -3.55 11.80 -13.09
C GLY A 507 -2.83 10.56 -12.58
N ALA A 508 -3.54 9.71 -11.84
CA ALA A 508 -3.12 8.35 -11.55
C ALA A 508 -4.12 7.35 -12.16
N SER A 509 -3.60 6.26 -12.71
CA SER A 509 -4.36 5.14 -13.24
C SER A 509 -3.79 3.84 -12.70
N LEU A 510 -4.65 2.97 -12.21
CA LEU A 510 -4.32 1.66 -11.65
C LEU A 510 -5.10 0.61 -12.43
N ASP A 511 -4.40 -0.37 -12.98
CA ASP A 511 -5.00 -1.51 -13.65
C ASP A 511 -4.80 -2.77 -12.81
N ARG A 512 -5.87 -3.57 -12.69
CA ARG A 512 -5.89 -4.86 -11.99
C ARG A 512 -5.35 -4.77 -10.57
N VAL A 513 -6.05 -4.02 -9.73
CA VAL A 513 -5.76 -3.99 -8.30
C VAL A 513 -6.34 -5.24 -7.67
N THR A 514 -5.52 -5.96 -6.91
CA THR A 514 -5.95 -7.16 -6.18
C THR A 514 -5.43 -7.10 -4.76
N THR A 515 -6.25 -7.51 -3.80
CA THR A 515 -5.83 -7.73 -2.43
C THR A 515 -6.13 -9.16 -2.04
N THR A 516 -5.10 -9.87 -1.58
CA THR A 516 -5.21 -11.25 -1.10
C THR A 516 -4.76 -11.30 0.35
N LEU A 517 -5.30 -12.24 1.13
CA LEU A 517 -4.73 -12.54 2.43
C LEU A 517 -3.35 -13.15 2.19
N SER A 518 -2.33 -12.57 2.82
CA SER A 518 -1.01 -13.18 2.86
C SER A 518 -1.18 -14.58 3.47
N PRO A 519 -0.67 -15.64 2.83
CA PRO A 519 -0.63 -16.93 3.47
C PRO A 519 0.10 -16.72 4.80
N ALA A 520 -0.56 -17.06 5.91
CA ALA A 520 0.10 -17.04 7.20
C ALA A 520 1.34 -17.91 7.05
N ARG A 521 2.54 -17.34 7.24
CA ARG A 521 3.75 -18.16 7.36
C ARG A 521 3.50 -19.10 8.51
N GLY A 522 3.28 -20.37 8.21
CA GLY A 522 3.09 -21.38 9.23
C GLY A 522 4.34 -21.40 10.10
N PRO A 523 4.22 -21.68 11.41
CA PRO A 523 5.37 -21.74 12.33
C PRO A 523 6.42 -22.81 11.95
N ASN A 524 6.20 -23.61 10.90
CA ASN A 524 7.08 -24.70 10.46
C ASN A 524 7.93 -24.40 9.20
N ASP A 525 7.87 -23.21 8.59
CA ASP A 525 8.78 -22.85 7.48
C ASP A 525 10.17 -22.40 7.98
N ALA A 526 10.73 -23.12 8.95
CA ALA A 526 12.16 -23.09 9.20
C ALA A 526 12.84 -23.98 8.14
N PRO A 527 13.89 -23.53 7.43
CA PRO A 527 14.60 -24.39 6.50
C PRO A 527 15.14 -25.61 7.26
N SER A 528 14.65 -26.81 6.92
CA SER A 528 15.17 -28.04 7.52
C SER A 528 16.63 -28.16 7.11
N SER A 529 17.52 -28.04 8.10
CA SER A 529 18.93 -28.33 7.96
C SER A 529 19.14 -29.85 8.01
N ASP A 530 18.56 -30.59 7.07
CA ASP A 530 18.88 -32.01 6.93
C ASP A 530 20.11 -32.15 6.04
N VAL A 531 21.26 -32.16 6.71
CA VAL A 531 22.53 -32.66 6.18
C VAL A 531 22.38 -34.19 6.00
N PRO A 532 22.53 -34.75 4.79
CA PRO A 532 22.57 -36.20 4.65
C PRO A 532 23.91 -36.71 5.15
N SER A 533 23.91 -37.29 6.35
CA SER A 533 24.98 -38.13 6.87
C SER A 533 25.10 -39.39 6.00
N ARG A 534 26.12 -39.42 5.14
CA ARG A 534 26.56 -40.64 4.45
C ARG A 534 27.06 -41.64 5.49
N ILE A 535 26.27 -42.69 5.71
CA ILE A 535 26.73 -43.91 6.37
C ILE A 535 27.50 -44.75 5.33
N ALA A 536 28.76 -45.03 5.66
CA ALA A 536 29.60 -46.00 4.97
C ALA A 536 29.29 -47.41 5.47
N SER A 537 28.99 -48.34 4.55
CA SER A 537 29.03 -49.82 4.67
C SER A 537 28.85 -50.34 3.23
N SER A 538 29.46 -51.38 2.68
CA SER A 538 30.52 -52.31 3.04
C SER A 538 30.79 -53.15 1.77
N ARG A 539 32.07 -53.44 1.47
CA ARG A 539 32.59 -54.61 0.71
C ARG A 539 32.10 -54.88 -0.73
N ALA A 540 33.02 -54.76 -1.68
CA ALA A 540 33.82 -55.88 -2.19
C ALA A 540 35.17 -55.34 -2.69
#